data_AF-A0A7C3SUD2-F1
#
_entry.id   AF-A0A7C3SUD2-F1
#
_cell.length_a   1.000
_cell.length_b   1.000
_cell.length_c   1.000
_cell.angle_alpha   90.00
_cell.angle_beta   90.00
_cell.angle_gamma   90.00
#
_symmetry.space_group_name_H-M   'P 1'
#
loop_
_entity.id
_entity.type
_entity.pdbx_description
1 polymer ?
#
loop_
_entity_poly.entity_id
_entity_poly.type
_entity_poly.pdbx_seq_one_letter_code
_entity_poly.pdbx_strand_id
1 'polypeptide(L)'
;MVKLMRKQILIVFLLLTFLMPLFLSYKTLGNEIDIPSTADSYVDSYTSNDNYGSSPELIVGYMQTKYSAARISIAYLMFDISFLSSKSKVEFASLSFYVSAIKEIGSICIYFSSDVSWEENKITWVNAPSYGNTPINTIIISTPMKHYVIDITSAINSALTENIKKFTLILAPKQDVEASYFIQLYSKESPIEEYKPKLKLFYSMEEEIKTSTQTVWSIEFITTIVTATQTVYKPNYSLLIASFILGFIIGITSVYLIKAARKHS
;
A
#
# COMPACT_ATOMS: atom_id res chain seq x y z
N MET A 1 51.12 24.60 11.50
CA MET A 1 50.21 24.25 10.37
C MET A 1 49.34 23.04 10.70
N VAL A 2 49.93 21.88 11.05
CA VAL A 2 49.21 20.61 11.34
C VAL A 2 48.12 20.71 12.42
N LYS A 3 48.33 21.52 13.46
CA LYS A 3 47.36 21.71 14.57
C LYS A 3 46.09 22.47 14.14
N LEU A 4 46.20 23.35 13.14
CA LEU A 4 45.06 24.11 12.59
C LEU A 4 44.21 23.23 11.66
N MET A 5 44.86 22.38 10.87
CA MET A 5 44.22 21.44 9.95
C MET A 5 43.42 20.36 10.68
N ARG A 6 43.92 19.85 11.82
CA ARG A 6 43.19 18.89 12.66
C ARG A 6 41.88 19.47 13.22
N LYS A 7 41.85 20.77 13.53
CA LYS A 7 40.67 21.44 14.09
C LYS A 7 39.59 21.70 13.03
N GLN A 8 40.00 22.00 11.79
CA GLN A 8 39.09 22.18 10.65
C GLN A 8 38.46 20.86 10.20
N ILE A 9 39.23 19.77 10.17
CA ILE A 9 38.71 18.43 9.85
C ILE A 9 37.67 17.98 10.90
N LEU A 10 37.92 18.25 12.19
CA LEU A 10 36.98 17.92 13.27
C LEU A 10 35.65 18.69 13.14
N ILE A 11 35.69 19.96 12.73
CA ILE A 11 34.49 20.79 12.54
C ILE A 11 33.67 20.33 11.34
N VAL A 12 34.33 19.95 10.24
CA VAL A 12 33.64 19.39 9.07
C VAL A 12 32.98 18.05 9.41
N PHE A 13 33.67 17.20 10.16
CA PHE A 13 33.12 15.92 10.62
C PHE A 13 31.91 16.12 11.56
N LEU A 14 31.97 17.11 12.45
CA LEU A 14 30.89 17.45 13.38
C LEU A 14 29.68 18.11 12.68
N LEU A 15 29.92 18.88 11.60
CA LEU A 15 28.86 19.40 10.74
C LEU A 15 28.21 18.29 9.90
N LEU A 16 28.99 17.31 9.43
CA LEU A 16 28.47 16.18 8.66
C LEU A 16 27.58 15.27 9.50
N THR A 17 27.96 15.00 10.75
CA THR A 17 27.15 14.22 11.69
C THR A 17 25.93 14.98 12.20
N PHE A 18 25.98 16.33 12.24
CA PHE A 18 24.82 17.17 12.55
C PHE A 18 23.87 17.37 11.35
N LEU A 19 24.36 17.21 10.11
CA LEU A 19 23.52 17.20 8.89
C LEU A 19 22.94 15.80 8.57
N MET A 20 23.54 14.73 9.08
CA MET A 20 23.11 13.35 8.78
C MET A 20 21.70 12.97 9.27
N PRO A 21 21.11 13.54 10.34
CA PRO A 21 19.72 13.26 10.71
C PRO A 21 18.70 14.04 9.86
N LEU A 22 19.12 14.93 8.94
CA LEU A 22 18.21 15.47 7.92
C LEU A 22 17.97 14.50 6.75
N PHE A 23 18.68 13.36 6.70
CA PHE A 23 18.35 12.31 5.75
C PHE A 23 17.10 11.57 6.22
N LEU A 24 15.97 12.08 5.74
CA LEU A 24 14.83 11.30 5.26
C LEU A 24 13.94 10.66 6.34
N SER A 25 13.18 11.50 7.06
CA SER A 25 11.75 11.18 7.20
C SER A 25 11.05 11.74 5.96
N TYR A 26 11.11 11.01 4.85
CA TYR A 26 10.13 11.26 3.79
C TYR A 26 8.82 10.71 4.34
N LYS A 27 7.90 11.59 4.71
CA LYS A 27 6.52 11.19 4.92
C LYS A 27 6.04 10.69 3.57
N THR A 28 5.92 9.39 3.40
CA THR A 28 5.25 8.84 2.22
C THR A 28 3.84 9.45 2.20
N LEU A 29 3.47 10.05 1.08
CA LEU A 29 2.15 10.63 0.89
C LEU A 29 1.17 9.48 0.64
N GLY A 30 0.89 8.70 1.68
CA GLY A 30 -0.02 7.57 1.61
C GLY A 30 -0.58 7.24 2.99
N ASN A 31 -1.81 6.75 3.00
CA ASN A 31 -2.51 6.30 4.18
C ASN A 31 -2.44 4.77 4.21
N GLU A 32 -2.25 4.20 5.39
CA GLU A 32 -2.35 2.76 5.64
C GLU A 32 -3.66 2.45 6.36
N ILE A 33 -4.34 1.37 5.94
CA ILE A 33 -5.58 0.92 6.56
C ILE A 33 -5.73 -0.60 6.47
N ASP A 34 -6.16 -1.22 7.57
CA ASP A 34 -6.63 -2.60 7.64
C ASP A 34 -8.16 -2.61 7.51
N ILE A 35 -8.68 -3.34 6.53
CA ILE A 35 -10.11 -3.43 6.24
C ILE A 35 -10.55 -4.86 6.55
N PRO A 36 -11.45 -5.08 7.53
CA PRO A 36 -11.95 -6.42 7.83
C PRO A 36 -12.82 -6.95 6.70
N SER A 37 -12.97 -8.27 6.60
CA SER A 37 -14.01 -8.87 5.77
C SER A 37 -15.39 -8.41 6.27
N THR A 38 -16.26 -8.01 5.35
CA THR A 38 -17.66 -7.63 5.64
C THR A 38 -18.54 -8.87 5.79
N ALA A 39 -18.20 -9.93 5.05
CA ALA A 39 -18.80 -11.25 5.11
C ALA A 39 -17.74 -12.30 4.78
N ASP A 40 -17.76 -13.44 5.45
CA ASP A 40 -17.05 -14.64 5.04
C ASP A 40 -17.79 -15.94 5.37
N SER A 41 -17.60 -16.92 4.49
CA SER A 41 -18.09 -18.28 4.70
C SER A 41 -17.28 -19.20 3.81
N TYR A 42 -17.35 -20.50 4.07
CA TYR A 42 -16.96 -21.49 3.09
C TYR A 42 -18.16 -22.30 2.64
N VAL A 43 -18.00 -22.99 1.53
CA VAL A 43 -18.96 -23.96 0.99
C VAL A 43 -18.25 -25.28 0.77
N ASP A 44 -18.99 -26.37 0.82
CA ASP A 44 -18.45 -27.72 0.73
C ASP A 44 -19.31 -28.57 -0.20
N SER A 45 -18.66 -29.21 -1.18
CA SER A 45 -19.38 -29.98 -2.20
C SER A 45 -20.04 -31.25 -1.66
N TYR A 46 -19.58 -31.76 -0.51
CA TYR A 46 -20.16 -32.94 0.13
C TYR A 46 -21.42 -32.59 0.93
N THR A 47 -21.42 -31.43 1.60
CA THR A 47 -22.54 -30.89 2.38
C THR A 47 -23.17 -29.70 1.66
N SER A 48 -23.63 -29.94 0.44
CA SER A 48 -23.95 -28.87 -0.53
C SER A 48 -25.02 -27.85 -0.11
N ASN A 49 -25.91 -28.19 0.83
CA ASN A 49 -26.96 -27.29 1.32
C ASN A 49 -26.63 -26.65 2.67
N ASP A 50 -25.50 -26.99 3.27
CA ASP A 50 -25.12 -26.44 4.57
C ASP A 50 -24.54 -25.03 4.40
N ASN A 51 -24.80 -24.19 5.41
CA ASN A 51 -24.21 -22.87 5.54
C ASN A 51 -23.20 -22.85 6.70
N TYR A 52 -22.08 -22.18 6.49
CA TYR A 52 -20.99 -22.11 7.45
C TYR A 52 -20.60 -20.68 7.86
N GLY A 53 -21.44 -19.68 7.57
CA GLY A 53 -21.14 -18.26 7.81
C GLY A 53 -21.15 -17.84 9.29
N SER A 54 -21.28 -18.78 10.23
CA SER A 54 -21.08 -18.53 11.67
C SER A 54 -19.97 -19.40 12.26
N SER A 55 -19.28 -20.17 11.41
CA SER A 55 -18.13 -20.97 11.81
C SER A 55 -16.95 -20.03 12.11
N PRO A 56 -16.21 -20.20 13.22
CA PRO A 56 -14.98 -19.43 13.49
C PRO A 56 -13.83 -19.73 12.52
N GLU A 57 -14.03 -20.69 11.62
CA GLU A 57 -13.05 -21.25 10.72
C GLU A 57 -13.62 -21.40 9.32
N LEU A 58 -12.78 -21.10 8.34
CA LEU A 58 -13.03 -21.31 6.92
C LEU A 58 -12.15 -22.46 6.42
N ILE A 59 -12.66 -23.19 5.43
CA ILE A 59 -12.00 -24.36 4.88
C ILE A 59 -11.72 -24.18 3.40
N VAL A 60 -10.47 -24.46 3.01
CA VAL A 60 -10.06 -24.65 1.61
C VAL A 60 -9.44 -26.03 1.48
N GLY A 61 -10.03 -26.89 0.65
CA GLY A 61 -9.59 -28.29 0.60
C GLY A 61 -9.99 -29.03 -0.65
N TYR A 62 -9.07 -29.87 -1.13
CA TYR A 62 -9.31 -30.82 -2.21
C TYR A 62 -9.12 -32.22 -1.66
N MET A 63 -10.17 -33.03 -1.70
CA MET A 63 -10.13 -34.41 -1.24
C MET A 63 -10.52 -35.35 -2.36
N GLN A 64 -9.52 -35.98 -2.96
CA GLN A 64 -9.71 -37.02 -3.96
C GLN A 64 -10.22 -38.28 -3.27
N THR A 65 -11.33 -38.83 -3.79
CA THR A 65 -11.77 -40.18 -3.42
C THR A 65 -11.47 -41.14 -4.56
N LYS A 66 -11.31 -42.42 -4.26
CA LYS A 66 -10.98 -43.44 -5.28
C LYS A 66 -12.14 -43.74 -6.24
N TYR A 67 -13.38 -43.50 -5.83
CA TYR A 67 -14.57 -43.97 -6.52
C TYR A 67 -15.67 -42.91 -6.70
N SER A 68 -15.41 -41.64 -6.38
CA SER A 68 -16.37 -40.55 -6.59
C SER A 68 -15.68 -39.28 -7.07
N ALA A 69 -16.48 -38.27 -7.41
CA ALA A 69 -15.98 -36.92 -7.58
C ALA A 69 -15.24 -36.47 -6.31
N ALA A 70 -14.20 -35.65 -6.51
CA ALA A 70 -13.46 -35.07 -5.41
C ALA A 70 -14.38 -34.16 -4.56
N ARG A 71 -14.19 -34.19 -3.25
CA ARG A 71 -14.79 -33.21 -2.35
C ARG A 71 -13.96 -31.93 -2.39
N ILE A 72 -14.65 -30.80 -2.52
CA ILE A 72 -14.05 -29.49 -2.70
C ILE A 72 -14.66 -28.57 -1.66
N SER A 73 -13.82 -27.87 -0.91
CA SER A 73 -14.23 -26.82 0.02
C SER A 73 -13.60 -25.51 -0.42
N ILE A 74 -14.40 -24.43 -0.48
CA ILE A 74 -14.00 -23.13 -1.04
C ILE A 74 -14.42 -22.04 -0.07
N ALA A 75 -13.49 -21.13 0.26
CA ALA A 75 -13.76 -19.99 1.13
C ALA A 75 -14.03 -18.72 0.32
N TYR A 76 -14.93 -17.88 0.82
CA TYR A 76 -15.39 -16.63 0.21
C TYR A 76 -15.21 -15.51 1.21
N LEU A 77 -14.54 -14.42 0.80
CA LEU A 77 -14.26 -13.25 1.63
C LEU A 77 -14.76 -12.00 0.90
N MET A 78 -15.72 -11.27 1.47
CA MET A 78 -16.25 -10.04 0.88
C MET A 78 -15.61 -8.80 1.52
N PHE A 79 -15.17 -7.85 0.70
CA PHE A 79 -14.58 -6.59 1.15
C PHE A 79 -15.28 -5.38 0.55
N ASP A 80 -15.27 -4.28 1.30
CA ASP A 80 -15.80 -2.97 0.90
C ASP A 80 -14.70 -1.92 0.98
N ILE A 81 -14.37 -1.33 -0.17
CA ILE A 81 -13.40 -0.25 -0.34
C ILE A 81 -14.08 1.05 -0.81
N SER A 82 -15.37 1.22 -0.55
CA SER A 82 -16.17 2.38 -1.01
C SER A 82 -15.68 3.73 -0.50
N PHE A 83 -14.84 3.76 0.54
CA PHE A 83 -14.19 5.00 0.99
C PHE A 83 -13.12 5.51 0.00
N LEU A 84 -12.64 4.66 -0.91
CA LEU A 84 -11.74 5.07 -1.99
C LEU A 84 -12.53 5.61 -3.18
N SER A 85 -12.07 6.72 -3.77
CA SER A 85 -12.62 7.22 -5.02
C SER A 85 -12.08 6.42 -6.21
N SER A 86 -12.69 6.51 -7.39
CA SER A 86 -12.14 5.88 -8.61
C SER A 86 -10.80 6.49 -9.06
N LYS A 87 -10.43 7.65 -8.50
CA LYS A 87 -9.16 8.34 -8.72
C LYS A 87 -8.10 8.03 -7.66
N SER A 88 -8.46 7.32 -6.59
CA SER A 88 -7.50 6.89 -5.58
C SER A 88 -6.46 5.98 -6.21
N LYS A 89 -5.18 6.19 -5.88
CA LYS A 89 -4.09 5.32 -6.30
C LYS A 89 -3.69 4.42 -5.16
N VAL A 90 -3.85 3.11 -5.34
CA VAL A 90 -3.42 2.12 -4.36
C VAL A 90 -2.00 1.70 -4.70
N GLU A 91 -1.05 2.11 -3.87
CA GLU A 91 0.37 1.80 -4.03
C GLU A 91 0.67 0.35 -3.62
N PHE A 92 -0.04 -0.15 -2.61
CA PHE A 92 0.05 -1.55 -2.17
C PHE A 92 -1.31 -2.04 -1.66
N ALA A 93 -1.71 -3.25 -2.04
CA ALA A 93 -2.83 -3.96 -1.46
C ALA A 93 -2.47 -5.42 -1.21
N SER A 94 -2.79 -5.93 -0.02
CA SER A 94 -2.61 -7.33 0.29
C SER A 94 -3.78 -7.94 1.05
N LEU A 95 -4.15 -9.16 0.66
CA LEU A 95 -5.02 -10.00 1.48
C LEU A 95 -4.16 -10.66 2.56
N SER A 96 -4.57 -10.53 3.82
CA SER A 96 -3.96 -11.24 4.94
C SER A 96 -4.98 -12.16 5.61
N PHE A 97 -4.59 -13.42 5.82
CA PHE A 97 -5.37 -14.41 6.56
C PHE A 97 -4.45 -15.28 7.40
N TYR A 98 -4.98 -15.86 8.48
CA TYR A 98 -4.24 -16.74 9.36
C TYR A 98 -4.63 -18.20 9.12
N VAL A 99 -3.65 -19.04 8.82
CA VAL A 99 -3.85 -20.50 8.71
C VAL A 99 -3.69 -21.11 10.09
N SER A 100 -4.77 -21.69 10.64
CA SER A 100 -4.76 -22.33 11.96
C SER A 100 -4.24 -23.76 11.90
N ALA A 101 -4.60 -24.51 10.86
CA ALA A 101 -4.23 -25.91 10.69
C ALA A 101 -4.10 -26.29 9.21
N ILE A 102 -3.23 -27.26 8.92
CA ILE A 102 -3.17 -27.94 7.63
C ILE A 102 -3.09 -29.44 7.86
N LYS A 103 -3.78 -30.21 7.02
CA LYS A 103 -3.63 -31.67 7.00
C LYS A 103 -2.41 -32.10 6.21
N GLU A 104 -2.22 -31.49 5.05
CA GLU A 104 -1.13 -31.74 4.11
C GLU A 104 -0.76 -30.42 3.42
N ILE A 105 0.42 -30.37 2.81
CA ILE A 105 0.83 -29.22 1.99
C ILE A 105 -0.14 -29.08 0.82
N GLY A 106 -0.66 -27.88 0.65
CA GLY A 106 -1.68 -27.59 -0.37
C GLY A 106 -1.50 -26.22 -1.00
N SER A 107 -2.28 -25.92 -2.03
CA SER A 107 -2.27 -24.62 -2.68
C SER A 107 -3.64 -23.95 -2.61
N ILE A 108 -3.64 -22.66 -2.29
CA ILE A 108 -4.83 -21.82 -2.39
C ILE A 108 -4.70 -20.97 -3.65
N CYS A 109 -5.64 -21.12 -4.57
CA CYS A 109 -5.84 -20.27 -5.73
C CYS A 109 -6.83 -19.17 -5.36
N ILE A 110 -6.43 -17.91 -5.55
CA ILE A 110 -7.22 -16.74 -5.18
C ILE A 110 -7.82 -16.15 -6.45
N TYR A 111 -9.12 -15.96 -6.45
CA TYR A 111 -9.87 -15.36 -7.55
C TYR A 111 -10.54 -14.08 -7.10
N PHE A 112 -10.65 -13.13 -8.01
CA PHE A 112 -11.42 -11.91 -7.81
C PHE A 112 -12.79 -12.08 -8.47
N SER A 113 -13.86 -11.71 -7.77
CA SER A 113 -15.22 -11.63 -8.31
C SER A 113 -15.88 -10.33 -7.89
N SER A 114 -16.57 -9.67 -8.82
CA SER A 114 -17.43 -8.53 -8.54
C SER A 114 -18.80 -8.95 -7.99
N ASP A 115 -19.10 -10.26 -7.95
CA ASP A 115 -20.33 -10.77 -7.37
C ASP A 115 -20.31 -10.65 -5.84
N VAL A 116 -21.21 -9.82 -5.34
CA VAL A 116 -21.46 -9.57 -3.92
C VAL A 116 -22.93 -9.82 -3.56
N SER A 117 -23.63 -10.60 -4.38
CA SER A 117 -25.05 -10.91 -4.18
C SER A 117 -25.32 -11.96 -3.09
N TRP A 118 -24.28 -12.65 -2.63
CA TRP A 118 -24.38 -13.68 -1.61
C TRP A 118 -24.48 -13.08 -0.21
N GLU A 119 -25.25 -13.74 0.65
CA GLU A 119 -25.36 -13.41 2.07
C GLU A 119 -24.65 -14.49 2.89
N GLU A 120 -23.85 -14.08 3.86
CA GLU A 120 -23.03 -14.96 4.71
C GLU A 120 -23.81 -16.10 5.36
N ASN A 121 -25.01 -15.82 5.86
CA ASN A 121 -25.87 -16.80 6.53
C ASN A 121 -26.77 -17.59 5.57
N LYS A 122 -26.59 -17.44 4.25
CA LYS A 122 -27.38 -18.13 3.21
C LYS A 122 -26.54 -18.76 2.11
N ILE A 123 -25.25 -18.46 2.03
CA ILE A 123 -24.36 -19.06 1.05
C ILE A 123 -24.19 -20.56 1.35
N THR A 124 -24.30 -21.36 0.30
CA THR A 124 -24.22 -22.82 0.26
C THR A 124 -23.48 -23.19 -1.03
N TRP A 125 -23.06 -24.44 -1.19
CA TRP A 125 -22.43 -24.88 -2.43
C TRP A 125 -23.30 -24.61 -3.68
N VAL A 126 -24.62 -24.72 -3.52
CA VAL A 126 -25.59 -24.60 -4.61
C VAL A 126 -25.73 -23.17 -5.14
N ASN A 127 -25.57 -22.16 -4.28
CA ASN A 127 -25.77 -20.75 -4.63
C ASN A 127 -24.51 -19.88 -4.50
N ALA A 128 -23.34 -20.50 -4.28
CA ALA A 128 -22.09 -19.79 -4.17
C ALA A 128 -21.73 -19.06 -5.48
N PRO A 129 -21.15 -17.84 -5.41
CA PRO A 129 -20.63 -17.17 -6.59
C PRO A 129 -19.64 -18.05 -7.36
N SER A 130 -19.82 -18.14 -8.68
CA SER A 130 -18.84 -18.78 -9.55
C SER A 130 -17.57 -17.93 -9.66
N TYR A 131 -16.44 -18.58 -9.93
CA TYR A 131 -15.17 -17.92 -10.24
C TYR A 131 -14.63 -18.41 -11.58
N GLY A 132 -13.80 -17.57 -12.21
CA GLY A 132 -13.20 -17.88 -13.51
C GLY A 132 -12.07 -18.93 -13.43
N ASN A 133 -11.44 -19.22 -14.57
CA ASN A 133 -10.40 -20.25 -14.64
C ASN A 133 -9.01 -19.77 -14.20
N THR A 134 -8.76 -18.45 -14.28
CA THR A 134 -7.43 -17.87 -13.98
C THR A 134 -7.43 -17.21 -12.61
N PRO A 135 -6.65 -17.71 -11.64
CA PRO A 135 -6.50 -17.05 -10.36
C PRO A 135 -5.67 -15.77 -10.50
N ILE A 136 -5.97 -14.76 -9.69
CA ILE A 136 -5.13 -13.54 -9.58
C ILE A 136 -3.82 -13.84 -8.83
N ASN A 137 -3.81 -14.86 -7.99
CA ASN A 137 -2.63 -15.32 -7.27
C ASN A 137 -2.78 -16.80 -6.86
N THR A 138 -1.68 -17.53 -6.70
CA THR A 138 -1.67 -18.89 -6.16
C THR A 138 -0.54 -19.00 -5.15
N ILE A 139 -0.86 -19.50 -3.96
CA ILE A 139 0.11 -19.67 -2.87
C ILE A 139 0.14 -21.11 -2.36
N ILE A 140 1.34 -21.60 -2.06
CA ILE A 140 1.55 -22.87 -1.37
C ILE A 140 1.51 -22.64 0.14
N ILE A 141 0.65 -23.39 0.83
CA ILE A 141 0.53 -23.40 2.28
C ILE A 141 1.21 -24.66 2.80
N SER A 142 2.35 -24.47 3.45
CA SER A 142 3.20 -25.54 4.00
C SER A 142 3.36 -25.50 5.51
N THR A 143 2.82 -24.48 6.18
CA THR A 143 3.05 -24.27 7.62
C THR A 143 1.79 -23.72 8.28
N PRO A 144 1.23 -24.40 9.30
CA PRO A 144 0.10 -23.89 10.06
C PRO A 144 0.56 -22.83 11.08
N MET A 145 -0.40 -22.25 11.80
CA MET A 145 -0.19 -21.23 12.84
C MET A 145 0.55 -20.00 12.32
N LYS A 146 0.19 -19.54 11.12
CA LYS A 146 0.94 -18.50 10.41
C LYS A 146 0.04 -17.55 9.65
N HIS A 147 0.39 -16.27 9.67
CA HIS A 147 -0.15 -15.28 8.75
C HIS A 147 0.43 -15.45 7.35
N TYR A 148 -0.47 -15.56 6.38
CA TYR A 148 -0.14 -15.45 4.96
C TYR A 148 -0.60 -14.08 4.46
N VAL A 149 0.23 -13.46 3.62
CA VAL A 149 0.02 -12.13 3.06
C VAL A 149 0.22 -12.21 1.56
N ILE A 150 -0.81 -11.87 0.80
CA ILE A 150 -0.85 -12.06 -0.65
C ILE A 150 -1.04 -10.72 -1.33
N ASP A 151 -0.12 -10.38 -2.22
CA ASP A 151 -0.25 -9.18 -3.04
C ASP A 151 -1.40 -9.31 -4.04
N ILE A 152 -2.32 -8.34 -3.96
CA ILE A 152 -3.48 -8.19 -4.86
C ILE A 152 -3.58 -6.74 -5.38
N THR A 153 -2.50 -5.97 -5.35
CA THR A 153 -2.41 -4.56 -5.74
C THR A 153 -2.98 -4.31 -7.14
N SER A 154 -2.60 -5.13 -8.11
CA SER A 154 -3.10 -5.01 -9.49
C SER A 154 -4.61 -5.25 -9.60
N ALA A 155 -5.15 -6.20 -8.84
CA ALA A 155 -6.58 -6.50 -8.83
C ALA A 155 -7.38 -5.34 -8.22
N ILE A 156 -6.92 -4.76 -7.11
CA ILE A 156 -7.57 -3.62 -6.48
C ILE A 156 -7.54 -2.38 -7.39
N ASN A 157 -6.40 -2.06 -8.00
CA ASN A 157 -6.33 -0.93 -8.93
C ASN A 157 -7.25 -1.14 -10.15
N SER A 158 -7.32 -2.36 -10.69
CA SER A 158 -8.25 -2.68 -11.79
C SER A 158 -9.71 -2.49 -11.36
N ALA A 159 -10.10 -3.00 -10.19
CA ALA A 159 -11.42 -2.82 -9.61
C ALA A 159 -11.78 -1.34 -9.45
N LEU A 160 -10.85 -0.50 -8.98
CA LEU A 160 -11.07 0.95 -8.84
C LEU A 160 -11.33 1.63 -10.19
N THR A 161 -10.60 1.24 -11.26
CA THR A 161 -10.82 1.78 -12.61
C THR A 161 -12.17 1.38 -13.19
N GLU A 162 -12.68 0.21 -12.84
CA GLU A 162 -14.01 -0.29 -13.22
C GLU A 162 -15.12 0.20 -12.27
N ASN A 163 -14.78 1.06 -11.30
CA ASN A 163 -15.68 1.55 -10.25
C ASN A 163 -16.31 0.42 -9.40
N ILE A 164 -15.62 -0.71 -9.27
CA ILE A 164 -15.97 -1.82 -8.38
C ILE A 164 -15.41 -1.50 -6.99
N LYS A 165 -16.32 -1.24 -6.05
CA LYS A 165 -15.98 -0.85 -4.66
C LYS A 165 -16.29 -1.93 -3.62
N LYS A 166 -17.09 -2.92 -4.00
CA LYS A 166 -17.37 -4.13 -3.24
C LYS A 166 -17.06 -5.33 -4.10
N PHE A 167 -16.39 -6.32 -3.54
CA PHE A 167 -15.97 -7.50 -4.27
C PHE A 167 -15.78 -8.68 -3.33
N THR A 168 -15.73 -9.87 -3.92
CA THR A 168 -15.48 -11.13 -3.24
C THR A 168 -14.14 -11.70 -3.69
N LEU A 169 -13.27 -12.02 -2.74
CA LEU A 169 -12.10 -12.86 -2.96
C LEU A 169 -12.47 -14.31 -2.69
N ILE A 170 -12.27 -15.18 -3.66
CA ILE A 170 -12.62 -16.59 -3.61
C ILE A 170 -11.34 -17.40 -3.49
N LEU A 171 -11.22 -18.14 -2.40
CA LEU A 171 -10.07 -18.97 -2.07
C LEU A 171 -10.46 -20.42 -2.36
N ALA A 172 -10.04 -20.92 -3.51
CA ALA A 172 -10.33 -22.27 -3.96
C ALA A 172 -9.07 -23.15 -3.89
N PRO A 173 -9.22 -24.46 -3.63
CA PRO A 173 -8.08 -25.37 -3.71
C PRO A 173 -7.69 -25.55 -5.17
N LYS A 174 -6.39 -25.64 -5.43
CA LYS A 174 -5.87 -26.22 -6.67
C LYS A 174 -6.36 -27.69 -6.80
N GLN A 175 -6.96 -28.05 -7.94
CA GLN A 175 -7.67 -29.33 -8.13
C GLN A 175 -6.91 -30.37 -8.97
N ASP A 176 -5.90 -29.96 -9.74
CA ASP A 176 -5.03 -30.81 -10.55
C ASP A 176 -3.88 -31.43 -9.74
N VAL A 177 -4.20 -31.92 -8.54
CA VAL A 177 -3.22 -32.50 -7.61
C VAL A 177 -3.56 -33.94 -7.26
N GLU A 178 -2.52 -34.77 -7.14
CA GLU A 178 -2.67 -36.19 -6.77
C GLU A 178 -3.00 -36.37 -5.27
N ALA A 179 -2.58 -35.42 -4.43
CA ALA A 179 -2.71 -35.52 -2.99
C ALA A 179 -3.95 -34.77 -2.48
N SER A 180 -4.69 -35.41 -1.57
CA SER A 180 -5.73 -34.74 -0.81
C SER A 180 -5.13 -33.81 0.24
N TYR A 181 -5.60 -32.58 0.31
CA TYR A 181 -5.18 -31.63 1.34
C TYR A 181 -6.35 -30.81 1.85
N PHE A 182 -6.14 -30.23 3.02
CA PHE A 182 -7.12 -29.44 3.73
C PHE A 182 -6.38 -28.35 4.48
N ILE A 183 -6.84 -27.11 4.31
CA ILE A 183 -6.27 -25.92 4.94
C ILE A 183 -7.41 -25.22 5.68
N GLN A 184 -7.20 -25.03 6.98
CA GLN A 184 -8.11 -24.31 7.86
C GLN A 184 -7.53 -22.92 8.11
N LEU A 185 -8.37 -21.91 7.96
CA LEU A 185 -8.05 -20.52 8.25
C LEU A 185 -9.11 -19.91 9.16
N TYR A 186 -8.76 -18.90 9.93
CA TYR A 186 -9.75 -18.20 10.77
C TYR A 186 -10.71 -17.37 9.92
N SER A 187 -11.98 -17.35 10.33
CA SER A 187 -13.04 -16.51 9.75
C SER A 187 -13.14 -15.17 10.49
N LYS A 188 -14.09 -14.31 10.10
CA LYS A 188 -14.40 -13.09 10.86
C LYS A 188 -15.04 -13.37 12.23
N GLU A 189 -15.63 -14.55 12.43
CA GLU A 189 -16.16 -15.03 13.71
C GLU A 189 -15.06 -15.50 14.67
N SER A 190 -13.79 -15.49 14.24
CA SER A 190 -12.68 -15.83 15.12
C SER A 190 -12.70 -14.97 16.40
N PRO A 191 -12.49 -15.58 17.58
CA PRO A 191 -12.42 -14.84 18.84
C PRO A 191 -11.14 -14.00 18.95
N ILE A 192 -10.17 -14.18 18.04
CA ILE A 192 -8.88 -13.50 18.04
C ILE A 192 -8.85 -12.51 16.87
N GLU A 193 -9.01 -11.22 17.18
CA GLU A 193 -9.09 -10.14 16.19
C GLU A 193 -7.90 -10.10 15.24
N GLU A 194 -6.69 -10.39 15.73
CA GLU A 194 -5.47 -10.41 14.92
C GLU A 194 -5.56 -11.44 13.79
N TYR A 195 -6.27 -12.55 13.99
CA TYR A 195 -6.32 -13.68 13.08
C TYR A 195 -7.43 -13.60 12.03
N LYS A 196 -8.34 -12.63 12.16
CA LYS A 196 -9.42 -12.43 11.21
C LYS A 196 -8.90 -12.04 9.82
N PRO A 197 -9.54 -12.49 8.73
CA PRO A 197 -9.17 -12.08 7.39
C PRO A 197 -9.30 -10.56 7.20
N LYS A 198 -8.31 -9.95 6.56
CA LYS A 198 -8.30 -8.51 6.29
C LYS A 198 -7.58 -8.14 5.00
N LEU A 199 -8.02 -7.03 4.41
CA LEU A 199 -7.36 -6.36 3.31
C LEU A 199 -6.51 -5.21 3.86
N LYS A 200 -5.21 -5.24 3.64
CA LYS A 200 -4.28 -4.17 4.02
C LYS A 200 -3.99 -3.30 2.81
N LEU A 201 -4.24 -2.00 2.93
CA LEU A 201 -4.01 -1.04 1.84
C LEU A 201 -3.01 0.03 2.26
N PHE A 202 -2.12 0.38 1.34
CA PHE A 202 -1.35 1.62 1.34
C PHE A 202 -1.73 2.43 0.10
N TYR A 203 -2.36 3.59 0.28
CA TYR A 203 -2.99 4.33 -0.81
C TYR A 203 -2.82 5.84 -0.67
N SER A 204 -2.78 6.55 -1.80
CA SER A 204 -2.83 8.00 -1.86
C SER A 204 -4.21 8.46 -2.33
N MET A 205 -4.78 9.45 -1.65
CA MET A 205 -5.93 10.19 -2.18
C MET A 205 -5.38 11.33 -3.02
N GLU A 206 -5.92 11.55 -4.21
CA GLU A 206 -5.65 12.78 -4.95
C GLU A 206 -6.21 13.95 -4.11
N GLU A 207 -5.36 14.91 -3.75
CA GLU A 207 -5.83 16.15 -3.15
C GLU A 207 -6.78 16.81 -4.15
N GLU A 208 -8.03 17.06 -3.76
CA GLU A 208 -8.85 18.02 -4.48
C GLU A 208 -8.05 19.31 -4.54
N ILE A 209 -7.56 19.69 -5.72
CA ILE A 209 -7.03 21.03 -5.95
C ILE A 209 -8.22 21.97 -5.77
N LYS A 210 -8.45 22.43 -4.54
CA LYS A 210 -9.37 23.54 -4.27
C LYS A 210 -8.73 24.75 -4.91
N THR A 211 -9.10 25.04 -6.15
CA THR A 211 -8.76 26.29 -6.81
C THR A 211 -9.46 27.40 -6.04
N SER A 212 -8.80 27.97 -5.03
CA SER A 212 -9.30 29.17 -4.37
C SER A 212 -9.07 30.32 -5.34
N THR A 213 -10.12 30.77 -6.02
CA THR A 213 -10.08 32.03 -6.75
C THR A 213 -9.97 33.16 -5.72
N GLN A 214 -8.75 33.62 -5.45
CA GLN A 214 -8.56 34.83 -4.67
C GLN A 214 -8.76 36.03 -5.60
N THR A 215 -9.78 36.83 -5.31
CA THR A 215 -9.96 38.15 -5.93
C THR A 215 -8.86 39.06 -5.40
N VAL A 216 -7.81 39.28 -6.19
CA VAL A 216 -6.78 40.27 -5.89
C VAL A 216 -7.32 41.63 -6.31
N TRP A 217 -7.58 42.50 -5.33
CA TRP A 217 -7.80 43.91 -5.60
C TRP A 217 -6.44 44.56 -5.85
N SER A 218 -6.14 44.92 -7.09
CA SER A 218 -4.99 45.77 -7.41
C SER A 218 -5.38 47.22 -7.16
N ILE A 219 -4.74 47.88 -6.19
CA ILE A 219 -4.76 49.35 -6.10
C ILE A 219 -3.68 49.84 -7.06
N GLU A 220 -4.09 50.53 -8.13
CA GLU A 220 -3.17 51.32 -8.95
C GLU A 220 -2.70 52.52 -8.11
N PHE A 221 -1.51 52.43 -7.53
CA PHE A 221 -0.84 53.62 -7.01
C PHE A 221 -0.37 54.44 -8.20
N ILE A 222 -0.87 55.66 -8.36
CA ILE A 222 -0.30 56.66 -9.25
C ILE A 222 1.11 56.96 -8.71
N THR A 223 2.12 56.33 -9.31
CA THR A 223 3.52 56.60 -9.02
C THR A 223 3.96 57.83 -9.79
N THR A 224 4.18 58.93 -9.07
CA THR A 224 4.99 60.05 -9.58
C THR A 224 6.39 59.52 -9.84
N ILE A 225 6.79 59.52 -11.10
CA ILE A 225 8.10 59.06 -11.55
C ILE A 225 9.16 60.05 -11.07
N VAL A 226 10.02 59.63 -10.13
CA VAL A 226 11.34 60.25 -9.95
C VAL A 226 12.32 59.40 -10.74
N THR A 227 12.82 59.97 -11.83
CA THR A 227 13.82 59.35 -12.71
C THR A 227 15.14 59.22 -11.96
N ALA A 228 15.45 58.02 -11.47
CA ALA A 228 16.82 57.65 -11.09
C ALA A 228 17.40 56.78 -12.19
N THR A 229 18.38 57.30 -12.92
CA THR A 229 19.18 56.52 -13.88
C THR A 229 20.14 55.62 -13.11
N GLN A 230 19.90 54.31 -13.18
CA GLN A 230 20.92 53.31 -12.91
C GLN A 230 21.14 52.48 -14.18
N THR A 231 22.36 52.51 -14.69
CA THR A 231 22.87 51.51 -15.62
C THR A 231 23.34 50.30 -14.80
N VAL A 232 23.04 49.07 -15.24
CA VAL A 232 24.00 47.95 -15.33
C VAL A 232 23.32 46.65 -15.84
N TYR A 233 23.85 46.20 -16.98
CA TYR A 233 24.03 44.86 -17.59
C TYR A 233 23.15 43.64 -17.19
N LYS A 234 22.54 43.03 -18.21
CA LYS A 234 21.90 41.70 -18.21
C LYS A 234 22.93 40.64 -18.62
N PRO A 235 22.90 39.42 -18.04
CA PRO A 235 22.52 38.30 -18.90
C PRO A 235 21.61 37.25 -18.24
N ASN A 236 20.64 36.84 -19.05
CA ASN A 236 20.03 35.52 -19.26
C ASN A 236 19.72 34.59 -18.07
N TYR A 237 18.41 34.38 -17.90
CA TYR A 237 17.80 33.35 -17.07
C TYR A 237 17.99 31.97 -17.70
N SER A 238 18.95 31.20 -17.19
CA SER A 238 18.88 29.74 -17.18
C SER A 238 19.57 29.23 -15.91
N LEU A 239 18.94 28.25 -15.24
CA LEU A 239 19.37 27.57 -14.00
C LEU A 239 19.05 28.27 -12.65
N LEU A 240 17.77 28.56 -12.40
CA LEU A 240 17.24 28.62 -11.04
C LEU A 240 17.12 27.20 -10.48
N ILE A 241 18.21 26.69 -9.90
CA ILE A 241 18.28 25.67 -8.82
C ILE A 241 19.75 25.53 -8.32
N ALA A 242 20.76 26.06 -9.04
CA ALA A 242 22.15 26.01 -8.57
C ALA A 242 22.61 27.22 -7.70
N SER A 243 21.83 28.30 -7.58
CA SER A 243 22.30 29.55 -6.93
C SER A 243 22.21 29.57 -5.40
N PHE A 244 21.37 28.74 -4.78
CA PHE A 244 21.28 28.69 -3.31
C PHE A 244 22.47 27.98 -2.67
N ILE A 245 23.07 27.01 -3.37
CA ILE A 245 24.21 26.23 -2.86
C ILE A 245 25.54 26.95 -3.14
N LEU A 246 25.68 27.65 -4.28
CA LEU A 246 26.91 28.38 -4.60
C LEU A 246 27.06 29.70 -3.81
N GLY A 247 25.96 30.41 -3.53
CA GLY A 247 25.97 31.63 -2.71
C GLY A 247 26.42 31.38 -1.26
N PHE A 248 26.08 30.21 -0.72
CA PHE A 248 26.49 29.81 0.63
C PHE A 248 27.99 29.46 0.69
N ILE A 249 28.55 28.86 -0.37
CA ILE A 249 29.98 28.49 -0.45
C ILE A 249 30.87 29.74 -0.66
N ILE A 250 30.44 30.73 -1.46
CA ILE A 250 31.18 31.98 -1.70
C ILE A 250 31.16 32.90 -0.48
N GLY A 251 30.08 32.89 0.30
CA GLY A 251 29.99 33.64 1.57
C GLY A 251 31.01 33.14 2.61
N ILE A 252 31.25 31.84 2.67
CA ILE A 252 32.18 31.22 3.64
C ILE A 252 33.65 31.47 3.25
N THR A 253 34.00 31.45 1.96
CA THR A 253 35.37 31.73 1.49
C THR A 253 35.76 33.21 1.61
N SER A 254 34.81 34.12 1.43
CA SER A 254 35.02 35.57 1.55
C SER A 254 35.28 36.01 3.00
N VAL A 255 34.59 35.42 3.97
CA VAL A 255 34.86 35.64 5.41
C VAL A 255 36.23 35.08 5.82
N TYR A 256 36.73 34.05 5.14
CA TYR A 256 38.05 33.48 5.38
C TYR A 256 39.20 34.35 4.86
N LEU A 257 39.05 34.94 3.67
CA LEU A 257 40.06 35.82 3.07
C LEU A 257 40.20 37.16 3.81
N ILE A 258 39.09 37.73 4.31
CA ILE A 258 39.11 38.98 5.10
C ILE A 258 39.81 38.78 6.46
N LYS A 259 39.68 37.60 7.09
CA LYS A 259 40.38 37.26 8.34
C LYS A 259 41.87 36.96 8.13
N ALA A 260 42.27 36.47 6.95
CA ALA A 260 43.67 36.22 6.63
C ALA A 260 44.44 37.53 6.34
N ALA A 261 43.81 38.50 5.67
CA ALA A 261 44.43 39.80 5.36
C ALA A 261 44.65 40.67 6.62
N ARG A 262 43.77 40.58 7.63
CA ARG A 262 43.87 41.35 8.88
C ARG A 262 44.96 40.88 9.86
N LYS A 263 45.64 39.77 9.56
CA LYS A 263 46.72 39.21 10.39
C LYS A 263 48.13 39.58 9.89
N HIS A 264 48.22 40.27 8.75
CA HIS A 264 49.47 40.72 8.15
C HIS A 264 49.54 42.25 7.94
N SER A 265 48.73 43.02 8.68
CA SER A 265 48.95 44.45 8.95
C SER A 265 49.23 44.67 10.42
#